data_AF-A0A358CS97-F1
#
_entry.id   AF-A0A358CS97-F1
#
_cell.length_a   1.000
_cell.length_b   1.000
_cell.length_c   1.000
_cell.angle_alpha   90.00
_cell.angle_beta   90.00
_cell.angle_gamma   90.00
#
_symmetry.space_group_name_H-M   'P 1'
#
loop_
_entity.id
_entity.type
_entity.pdbx_description
1 polymer ?
#
loop_
_entity_poly.entity_id
_entity_poly.type
_entity_poly.pdbx_seq_one_letter_code
_entity_poly.pdbx_strand_id
1 'polypeptide(L)'
;MLLYQTSLHLLASRSIEDVIAATVEIAAEHTGADAVGWFELHEMDAMESVLVVPPSSDLTERLEESHCHEFIRDGHAIWAKQDRHNEGDSNHTYGLMFVPVLDGDHPWAVLCATADNDRLQENDFGFFVSLISLASAACAG
;
A
#
# COMPACT_ATOMS: atom_id res chain seq x y z
N MET A 1 -20.45 5.48 -1.68
CA MET A 1 -20.69 5.66 -3.13
C MET A 1 -19.39 5.61 -3.94
N LEU A 2 -18.25 5.97 -3.35
CA LEU A 2 -16.92 5.92 -3.97
C LEU A 2 -16.51 4.53 -4.49
N LEU A 3 -16.59 3.49 -3.63
CA LEU A 3 -16.17 2.13 -3.97
C LEU A 3 -16.84 1.54 -5.23
N TYR A 4 -18.10 1.91 -5.50
CA TYR A 4 -18.81 1.44 -6.69
C TYR A 4 -18.23 2.05 -7.98
N GLN A 5 -17.92 3.34 -7.97
CA GLN A 5 -17.29 4.01 -9.13
C GLN A 5 -15.85 3.53 -9.31
N THR A 6 -15.12 3.36 -8.22
CA THR A 6 -13.78 2.75 -8.20
C THR A 6 -13.81 1.34 -8.78
N SER A 7 -14.76 0.49 -8.37
CA SER A 7 -14.86 -0.87 -8.90
C SER A 7 -15.13 -0.89 -10.41
N LEU A 8 -15.98 0.02 -10.91
CA LEU A 8 -16.23 0.11 -12.36
C LEU A 8 -15.00 0.60 -13.12
N HIS A 9 -14.23 1.52 -12.54
CA HIS A 9 -13.01 2.02 -13.15
C HIS A 9 -11.95 0.93 -13.23
N LEU A 10 -11.68 0.23 -12.12
CA LEU A 10 -10.69 -0.86 -12.07
C LEU A 10 -11.07 -2.04 -12.97
N LEU A 11 -12.35 -2.44 -13.00
CA LEU A 11 -12.82 -3.53 -13.87
C LEU A 11 -12.85 -3.14 -15.36
N ALA A 12 -12.83 -1.84 -15.68
CA ALA A 12 -12.77 -1.35 -17.04
C ALA A 12 -11.33 -1.13 -17.55
N SER A 13 -10.34 -1.24 -16.66
CA SER A 13 -8.92 -1.16 -17.01
C SER A 13 -8.54 -2.21 -18.05
N ARG A 14 -7.64 -1.86 -18.96
CA ARG A 14 -7.27 -2.72 -20.10
C ARG A 14 -5.94 -3.42 -19.91
N SER A 15 -5.20 -3.07 -18.86
CA SER A 15 -3.94 -3.68 -18.49
C SER A 15 -3.75 -3.64 -16.97
N ILE A 16 -2.79 -4.41 -16.47
CA ILE A 16 -2.44 -4.44 -15.05
C ILE A 16 -1.86 -3.09 -14.62
N GLU A 17 -1.10 -2.42 -15.48
CA GLU A 17 -0.52 -1.11 -15.20
C GLU A 17 -1.61 -0.04 -14.97
N ASP A 18 -2.71 -0.09 -15.73
CA ASP A 18 -3.87 0.79 -15.51
C ASP A 18 -4.54 0.52 -14.15
N VAL A 19 -4.64 -0.76 -13.74
CA VAL A 19 -5.17 -1.14 -12.42
C VAL A 19 -4.26 -0.62 -11.31
N ILE A 20 -2.94 -0.78 -11.45
CA ILE A 20 -1.94 -0.31 -10.48
C ILE A 20 -2.02 1.21 -10.34
N ALA A 21 -1.97 1.94 -11.45
CA ALA A 21 -2.03 3.40 -11.45
C ALA A 21 -3.31 3.92 -10.79
N ALA A 22 -4.46 3.43 -11.23
CA ALA A 22 -5.75 3.80 -10.66
C ALA A 22 -5.84 3.45 -9.17
N THR A 23 -5.33 2.29 -8.76
CA THR A 23 -5.35 1.86 -7.35
C THR A 23 -4.51 2.78 -6.47
N VAL A 24 -3.28 3.09 -6.88
CA VAL A 24 -2.38 3.98 -6.13
C VAL A 24 -2.94 5.40 -6.05
N GLU A 25 -3.45 5.93 -7.16
CA GLU A 25 -4.05 7.28 -7.21
C GLU A 25 -5.27 7.38 -6.31
N ILE A 26 -6.20 6.43 -6.41
CA ILE A 26 -7.41 6.39 -5.57
C ILE A 26 -7.05 6.28 -4.09
N ALA A 27 -6.06 5.45 -3.75
CA ALA A 27 -5.58 5.32 -2.38
C ALA A 27 -4.95 6.63 -1.86
N ALA A 28 -4.13 7.30 -2.66
CA ALA A 28 -3.50 8.57 -2.29
C ALA A 28 -4.52 9.71 -2.14
N GLU A 29 -5.57 9.74 -2.96
CA GLU A 29 -6.59 10.79 -2.93
C GLU A 29 -7.61 10.63 -1.79
N HIS A 30 -7.86 9.39 -1.35
CA HIS A 30 -8.97 9.07 -0.44
C HIS A 30 -8.55 8.59 0.94
N THR A 31 -7.26 8.66 1.28
CA THR A 31 -6.76 8.36 2.62
C THR A 31 -6.00 9.52 3.22
N GLY A 32 -5.70 9.44 4.52
CA GLY A 32 -4.79 10.36 5.20
C GLY A 32 -3.31 10.16 4.90
N ALA A 33 -2.95 9.32 3.92
CA ALA A 33 -1.58 8.98 3.57
C ALA A 33 -0.82 10.19 2.98
N ASP A 34 0.44 10.34 3.38
CA ASP A 34 1.36 11.31 2.79
C ASP A 34 2.06 10.71 1.54
N ALA A 35 2.20 9.39 1.51
CA ALA A 35 2.62 8.65 0.33
C ALA A 35 1.98 7.26 0.26
N VAL A 36 1.73 6.82 -0.97
CA VAL A 36 1.19 5.50 -1.31
C VAL A 36 2.04 4.89 -2.41
N GLY A 37 2.26 3.58 -2.37
CA GLY A 37 3.02 2.89 -3.40
C GLY A 37 2.59 1.45 -3.62
N TRP A 38 2.79 0.98 -4.84
CA TRP A 38 2.65 -0.40 -5.27
C TRP A 38 4.03 -1.02 -5.46
N PHE A 39 4.24 -2.17 -4.84
CA PHE A 39 5.50 -2.90 -4.90
C PHE A 39 5.24 -4.34 -5.34
N GLU A 40 6.05 -4.84 -6.26
CA GLU A 40 6.09 -6.26 -6.61
C GLU A 40 6.92 -7.04 -5.57
N LEU A 41 6.46 -8.25 -5.27
CA LEU A 41 7.10 -9.16 -4.33
C LEU A 41 7.86 -10.23 -5.11
N HIS A 42 9.17 -10.30 -4.90
CA HIS A 42 10.03 -11.31 -5.50
C HIS A 42 10.40 -12.41 -4.49
N GLU A 43 10.75 -13.60 -4.99
CA GLU A 43 11.03 -14.81 -4.17
C GLU A 43 12.11 -14.63 -3.08
N MET A 44 12.95 -13.59 -3.17
CA MET A 44 14.00 -13.27 -2.19
C MET A 44 13.55 -12.31 -1.09
N ASP A 45 12.24 -12.19 -0.85
CA ASP A 45 11.62 -11.16 0.00
C ASP A 45 11.98 -9.72 -0.43
N ALA A 46 12.48 -9.56 -1.66
CA ALA A 46 12.82 -8.26 -2.22
C ALA A 46 11.55 -7.58 -2.74
N MET A 47 11.33 -6.34 -2.32
CA MET A 47 10.25 -5.49 -2.79
C MET A 47 10.77 -4.57 -3.89
N GLU A 48 10.17 -4.62 -5.07
CA GLU A 48 10.49 -3.70 -6.16
C GLU A 48 9.39 -2.65 -6.31
N SER A 49 9.77 -1.38 -6.23
CA SER A 49 8.83 -0.27 -6.41
C SER A 49 8.37 -0.18 -7.87
N VAL A 50 7.09 -0.42 -8.12
CA VAL A 50 6.47 -0.23 -9.44
C VAL A 50 5.97 1.21 -9.61
N LEU A 51 5.26 1.72 -8.60
CA LEU A 51 4.70 3.07 -8.61
C LEU A 51 4.61 3.63 -7.20
N VAL A 52 5.03 4.88 -7.00
CA VAL A 52 4.91 5.58 -5.72
C VAL A 52 4.42 7.02 -5.97
N VAL A 53 3.44 7.45 -5.16
CA VAL A 53 2.83 8.77 -5.22
C VAL A 53 2.87 9.42 -3.83
N PRO A 54 3.52 10.59 -3.67
CA PRO A 54 4.36 11.26 -4.66
C PRO A 54 5.71 10.52 -4.86
N PRO A 55 6.34 10.63 -6.04
CA PRO A 55 7.59 9.93 -6.36
C PRO A 55 8.80 10.42 -5.55
N SER A 56 8.72 11.61 -4.95
CA SER A 56 9.76 12.17 -4.08
C SER A 56 9.57 11.82 -2.60
N SER A 57 8.68 10.88 -2.28
CA SER A 57 8.45 10.45 -0.91
C SER A 57 9.57 9.52 -0.42
N ASP A 58 9.67 9.40 0.90
CA ASP A 58 10.55 8.50 1.62
C ASP A 58 9.90 7.13 1.90
N LEU A 59 8.83 6.77 1.18
CA LEU A 59 8.06 5.55 1.43
C LEU A 59 8.91 4.29 1.34
N THR A 60 9.75 4.17 0.30
CA THR A 60 10.62 3.00 0.11
C THR A 60 11.62 2.87 1.27
N GLU A 61 12.25 3.97 1.68
CA GLU A 61 13.19 3.99 2.82
C GLU A 61 12.49 3.54 4.12
N ARG A 62 11.29 4.06 4.38
CA ARG A 62 10.49 3.68 5.56
C ARG A 62 10.09 2.20 5.58
N LEU A 63 9.82 1.60 4.42
CA LEU A 63 9.48 0.18 4.30
C LEU A 63 10.69 -0.73 4.55
N GLU A 64 11.88 -0.31 4.13
CA GLU A 64 13.13 -1.03 4.40
C GLU A 64 13.47 -1.00 5.90
N GLU A 65 13.27 0.16 6.56
CA GLU A 65 13.52 0.33 8.00
C GLU A 65 12.54 -0.43 8.89
N SER A 66 11.30 -0.65 8.44
CA SER A 66 10.24 -1.24 9.25
C SER A 66 10.27 -2.77 9.33
N HIS A 67 11.20 -3.42 8.61
CA HIS A 67 11.28 -4.88 8.49
C HIS A 67 9.95 -5.54 8.08
N CYS A 68 9.14 -4.86 7.27
CA CYS A 68 7.81 -5.34 6.87
C CYS A 68 7.82 -6.67 6.11
N HIS A 69 8.98 -7.11 5.60
CA HIS A 69 9.22 -8.38 4.93
C HIS A 69 8.68 -9.61 5.68
N GLU A 70 8.74 -9.63 7.01
CA GLU A 70 8.27 -10.78 7.81
C GLU A 70 6.76 -11.01 7.67
N PHE A 71 6.00 -9.95 7.42
CA PHE A 71 4.55 -9.99 7.36
C PHE A 71 3.98 -10.29 5.97
N ILE A 72 4.83 -10.15 4.95
CA ILE A 72 4.48 -10.37 3.55
C ILE A 72 4.16 -11.84 3.31
N ARG A 73 4.93 -12.74 3.95
CA ARG A 73 4.90 -14.18 3.68
C ARG A 73 3.58 -14.86 4.07
N ASP A 74 2.89 -14.33 5.06
CA ASP A 74 1.63 -14.91 5.55
C ASP A 74 0.39 -14.32 4.84
N GLY A 75 0.58 -13.37 3.91
CA GLY A 75 -0.52 -12.76 3.15
C GLY A 75 -1.44 -11.89 4.03
N HIS A 76 -0.94 -11.40 5.16
CA HIS A 76 -1.73 -10.60 6.10
C HIS A 76 -1.65 -9.11 5.79
N ALA A 77 -2.81 -8.45 5.82
CA ALA A 77 -2.89 -7.00 5.82
C ALA A 77 -2.52 -6.46 7.21
N ILE A 78 -1.66 -5.45 7.25
CA ILE A 78 -1.11 -4.90 8.49
C ILE A 78 -1.20 -3.39 8.51
N TRP A 79 -1.46 -2.87 9.69
CA TRP A 79 -1.27 -1.48 10.03
C TRP A 79 -0.41 -1.40 11.28
N ALA A 80 0.74 -0.77 11.17
CA ALA A 80 1.71 -0.60 12.24
C ALA A 80 2.03 0.88 12.46
N LYS A 81 2.38 1.21 13.69
CA LYS A 81 2.96 2.52 14.05
C LYS A 81 4.44 2.31 14.34
N GLN A 82 5.27 3.17 13.76
CA GLN A 82 6.72 3.12 13.88
C GLN A 82 7.25 4.42 14.48
N ASP A 83 8.29 4.30 15.29
CA ASP A 83 9.04 5.43 15.82
C ASP A 83 10.25 5.70 14.90
N ARG A 84 10.39 6.93 14.39
CA ARG A 84 11.66 7.35 13.74
C ARG A 84 12.72 7.54 14.80
N HIS A 85 13.70 6.65 14.85
CA HIS A 85 14.92 6.86 15.63
C HIS A 85 15.82 7.86 14.90
N ASN A 86 15.65 9.16 15.19
CA ASN A 86 16.67 10.15 14.89
C ASN A 86 17.32 10.62 16.19
N GLU A 87 18.65 10.53 16.25
CA GLU A 87 19.48 10.98 17.37
C GLU A 87 19.47 12.52 17.45
N GLY A 88 18.38 13.11 17.93
CA GLY A 88 18.31 14.55 18.13
C GLY A 88 16.93 15.13 17.90
N ASP A 89 16.18 15.19 19.00
CA ASP A 89 15.00 16.03 19.21
C ASP A 89 13.71 15.64 18.45
N SER A 90 12.65 15.42 19.25
CA SER A 90 11.28 15.02 18.92
C SER A 90 11.05 13.62 18.35
N ASN A 91 10.36 12.79 19.15
CA ASN A 91 9.90 11.43 18.82
C ASN A 91 8.88 11.50 17.67
N HIS A 92 9.34 11.47 16.42
CA HIS A 92 8.48 11.51 15.25
C HIS A 92 7.95 10.10 14.97
N THR A 93 6.63 9.93 15.06
CA THR A 93 5.98 8.65 14.76
C THR A 93 5.34 8.71 13.37
N TYR A 94 5.36 7.59 12.67
CA TYR A 94 4.64 7.44 11.41
C TYR A 94 3.83 6.14 11.39
N GLY A 95 2.72 6.18 10.67
CA GLY A 95 1.94 4.98 10.35
C GLY A 95 2.47 4.32 9.09
N LEU A 96 2.40 3.00 9.04
CA LEU A 96 2.57 2.20 7.84
C LEU A 96 1.39 1.26 7.68
N MET A 97 0.78 1.26 6.51
CA MET A 97 -0.16 0.23 6.08
C MET A 97 0.50 -0.61 4.99
N PHE A 98 0.25 -1.91 5.07
CA PHE A 98 0.74 -2.91 4.14
C PHE A 98 -0.42 -3.84 3.82
N VAL A 99 -0.87 -3.88 2.57
CA VAL A 99 -1.98 -4.75 2.15
C VAL A 99 -1.56 -5.56 0.93
N PRO A 100 -1.38 -6.89 1.08
CA PRO A 100 -0.92 -7.73 -0.02
C PRO A 100 -2.00 -7.93 -1.08
N VAL A 101 -1.55 -7.99 -2.31
CA VAL A 101 -2.34 -8.33 -3.50
C VAL A 101 -2.14 -9.81 -3.74
N LEU A 102 -3.23 -10.56 -3.70
CA LEU A 102 -3.19 -12.01 -3.69
C LEU A 102 -3.57 -12.57 -5.08
N ASP A 103 -2.83 -13.57 -5.53
CA ASP A 103 -3.23 -14.51 -6.57
C ASP A 103 -3.49 -15.87 -5.91
N GLY A 104 -4.76 -16.21 -5.70
CA GLY A 104 -5.14 -17.28 -4.79
C GLY A 104 -4.69 -17.00 -3.35
N ASP A 105 -3.82 -17.85 -2.81
CA ASP A 105 -3.23 -17.70 -1.47
C ASP A 105 -1.80 -17.11 -1.52
N HIS A 106 -1.28 -16.78 -2.71
CA HIS A 106 0.08 -16.29 -2.88
C HIS A 106 0.13 -14.76 -3.07
N PRO A 107 0.78 -14.02 -2.18
CA PRO A 107 0.99 -12.59 -2.36
C PRO A 107 2.06 -12.35 -3.44
N TRP A 108 1.71 -11.59 -4.48
CA TRP A 108 2.64 -11.25 -5.58
C TRP A 108 2.97 -9.76 -5.64
N ALA A 109 2.15 -8.92 -5.01
CA ALA A 109 2.40 -7.50 -4.86
C ALA A 109 1.85 -6.99 -3.53
N VAL A 110 2.09 -5.72 -3.22
CA VAL A 110 1.54 -5.03 -2.07
C VAL A 110 1.25 -3.57 -2.39
N LEU A 111 0.14 -3.07 -1.86
CA LEU A 111 -0.10 -1.65 -1.69
C LEU A 111 0.32 -1.19 -0.29
N CYS A 112 1.25 -0.24 -0.25
CA CYS A 112 1.77 0.36 0.97
C CYS A 112 1.34 1.82 1.10
N ALA A 113 1.13 2.29 2.33
CA ALA A 113 0.95 3.70 2.61
C ALA A 113 1.70 4.12 3.86
N THR A 114 2.16 5.37 3.89
CA THR A 114 2.71 5.99 5.10
C THR A 114 2.04 7.33 5.37
N ALA A 115 1.95 7.68 6.65
CA ALA A 115 1.65 9.05 7.05
C ALA A 115 2.40 9.42 8.33
N ASP A 116 2.88 10.66 8.38
CA ASP A 116 3.46 11.24 9.57
C ASP A 116 2.38 11.54 10.62
N ASN A 117 2.78 11.55 11.88
CA ASN A 117 1.92 11.87 13.03
C ASN A 117 0.67 10.99 13.13
N ASP A 118 0.76 9.74 12.65
CA ASP A 118 -0.30 8.74 12.76
C ASP A 118 -1.65 9.22 12.18
N ARG A 119 -1.59 9.95 11.06
CA ARG A 119 -2.79 10.47 10.39
C ARG A 119 -3.65 9.40 9.72
N LEU A 120 -3.11 8.20 9.56
CA LEU A 120 -3.81 7.03 9.06
C LEU A 120 -4.83 6.53 10.10
N GLN A 121 -6.08 6.35 9.66
CA GLN A 121 -7.19 5.92 10.52
C GLN A 121 -7.64 4.49 10.18
N GLU A 122 -8.41 3.88 11.08
CA GLU A 122 -9.00 2.55 10.85
C GLU A 122 -9.87 2.50 9.57
N ASN A 123 -10.57 3.60 9.27
CA ASN A 123 -11.35 3.71 8.03
C ASN A 123 -10.47 3.70 6.77
N ASP A 124 -9.26 4.27 6.84
CA ASP A 124 -8.29 4.23 5.74
C ASP A 124 -7.81 2.79 5.51
N PHE A 125 -7.58 2.03 6.58
CA PHE A 125 -7.19 0.62 6.50
C PHE A 125 -8.31 -0.22 5.88
N GLY A 126 -9.55 -0.05 6.34
CA GLY A 126 -10.70 -0.75 5.78
C GLY A 126 -10.94 -0.41 4.30
N PHE A 127 -10.67 0.85 3.91
CA PHE A 127 -10.70 1.27 2.51
C PHE A 127 -9.58 0.61 1.69
N PHE A 128 -8.35 0.58 2.20
CA PHE A 128 -7.20 -0.09 1.57
C PHE A 128 -7.46 -1.57 1.28
N VAL A 129 -7.96 -2.31 2.28
CA VAL A 129 -8.32 -3.73 2.13
C VAL A 129 -9.40 -3.93 1.07
N SER A 130 -10.42 -3.07 1.06
CA SER A 130 -11.51 -3.13 0.07
C SER A 130 -10.99 -2.83 -1.34
N LEU A 131 -10.13 -1.84 -1.48
CA LEU A 131 -9.55 -1.42 -2.75
C LEU A 131 -8.64 -2.51 -3.33
N ILE A 132 -7.79 -3.12 -2.51
CA ILE A 132 -6.90 -4.20 -2.95
C ILE A 132 -7.67 -5.47 -3.30
N SER A 133 -8.78 -5.76 -2.61
CA SER A 133 -9.65 -6.86 -3.00
C SER A 133 -10.22 -6.68 -4.41
N LEU A 134 -10.57 -5.44 -4.78
CA LEU A 134 -11.02 -5.10 -6.14
C LEU A 134 -9.88 -5.15 -7.15
N ALA A 135 -8.71 -4.61 -6.81
CA ALA A 135 -7.53 -4.64 -7.68
C ALA A 135 -7.07 -6.08 -7.96
N SER A 136 -7.02 -6.93 -6.93
CA SER A 136 -6.67 -8.36 -7.07
C SER A 136 -7.64 -9.06 -8.03
N ALA A 137 -8.94 -8.80 -7.90
CA ALA A 137 -9.95 -9.35 -8.81
C ALA A 137 -9.81 -8.83 -10.25
N ALA A 138 -9.43 -7.57 -10.44
CA ALA A 138 -9.19 -6.98 -11.76
C ALA A 138 -7.91 -7.51 -12.42
N CYS A 139 -6.88 -7.85 -11.64
CA CYS A 139 -5.63 -8.44 -12.13
C CYS A 139 -5.76 -9.92 -12.51
N ALA A 140 -6.73 -10.64 -11.95
CA ALA A 140 -6.93 -12.08 -12.21
C ALA A 140 -7.74 -12.40 -13.48
N GLY A 141 -8.31 -11.39 -14.15
CA GLY A 141 -9.15 -11.53 -15.35
C GLY A 141 -8.39 -11.26 -16.64
#